data_AF-R9JEQ7-F1
#
_entry.id   AF-R9JEQ7-F1
#
_cell.length_a   1.000
_cell.length_b   1.000
_cell.length_c   1.000
_cell.angle_alpha   90.00
_cell.angle_beta   90.00
_cell.angle_gamma   90.00
#
_symmetry.space_group_name_H-M   'P 1'
#
loop_
_entity.id
_entity.type
_entity.pdbx_description
1 polymer ?
#
loop_
_entity_poly.entity_id
_entity_poly.type
_entity_poly.pdbx_seq_one_letter_code
_entity_poly.pdbx_strand_id
1 'polypeptide(L)'
;MGNPTIDRYLVANCLYIIDEFNILYGEWDKQKLKKEADENFNEMDIIVRLGYPFKQNAHYTVGESNRVKKLQKVNHDLYISQRDFKIEVKYLKNWISSANTRAASKSWSVFQQDFDWLMDEIDADNYGKVAFVIGWFNCVDSFSQLIQLGKGNGAYPLVDERKKEYFPFLDTDRLPTYTKDLKINYNMAYKEQFVTPISSKYNGIYRCMFIGEEDDKFHFALYY
;
A
#
# COMPACT_ATOMS: atom_id res chain seq x y z
N MET A 1 -25.52 -17.46 -5.58
CA MET A 1 -24.29 -16.78 -6.08
C MET A 1 -23.84 -15.85 -4.96
N GLY A 2 -22.61 -15.99 -4.46
CA GLY A 2 -22.09 -15.12 -3.40
C GLY A 2 -21.98 -13.67 -3.87
N ASN A 3 -22.12 -12.72 -2.95
CA ASN A 3 -21.84 -11.32 -3.25
C ASN A 3 -20.36 -11.19 -3.66
N PRO A 4 -20.04 -10.41 -4.71
CA PRO A 4 -18.65 -10.17 -5.09
C PRO A 4 -17.93 -9.43 -3.96
N THR A 5 -16.70 -9.87 -3.68
CA THR A 5 -15.80 -9.31 -2.67
C THR A 5 -15.02 -8.13 -3.24
N ILE A 6 -14.51 -7.28 -2.35
CA ILE A 6 -13.86 -6.01 -2.68
C ILE A 6 -12.63 -6.16 -3.59
N ASP A 7 -11.86 -7.24 -3.42
CA ASP A 7 -10.65 -7.55 -4.19
C ASP A 7 -10.90 -7.55 -5.69
N ARG A 8 -12.02 -8.12 -6.16
CA ARG A 8 -12.33 -8.20 -7.60
C ARG A 8 -12.43 -6.83 -8.26
N TYR A 9 -13.01 -5.86 -7.53
CA TYR A 9 -13.13 -4.49 -8.01
C TYR A 9 -11.79 -3.77 -7.95
N LEU A 10 -11.03 -3.96 -6.87
CA LEU A 10 -9.75 -3.32 -6.67
C LEU A 10 -8.70 -3.81 -7.68
N VAL A 11 -8.62 -5.12 -7.94
CA VAL A 11 -7.67 -5.69 -8.91
C VAL A 11 -7.88 -5.09 -10.29
N ALA A 12 -9.12 -5.10 -10.78
CA ALA A 12 -9.45 -4.52 -12.08
C ALA A 12 -9.11 -3.02 -12.14
N ASN A 13 -9.44 -2.27 -11.08
CA ASN A 13 -9.17 -0.84 -11.06
C ASN A 13 -7.68 -0.52 -10.97
N CYS A 14 -6.91 -1.27 -10.19
CA CYS A 14 -5.46 -1.10 -10.09
C CYS A 14 -4.78 -1.36 -11.44
N LEU A 15 -5.21 -2.37 -12.19
CA LEU A 15 -4.73 -2.64 -13.54
C LEU A 15 -4.97 -1.44 -14.48
N TYR A 16 -6.19 -0.87 -14.47
CA TYR A 16 -6.48 0.32 -15.27
C TYR A 16 -5.61 1.53 -14.89
N ILE A 17 -5.33 1.73 -13.60
CA ILE A 17 -4.47 2.83 -13.14
C ILE A 17 -3.02 2.61 -13.56
N ILE A 18 -2.52 1.38 -13.49
CA ILE A 18 -1.18 1.03 -13.97
C ILE A 18 -1.07 1.31 -15.47
N ASP A 19 -2.02 0.84 -16.28
CA ASP A 19 -2.05 1.09 -17.72
C ASP A 19 -2.09 2.60 -18.03
N GLU A 20 -2.92 3.38 -17.32
CA GLU A 20 -2.96 4.84 -17.44
C GLU A 20 -1.57 5.45 -17.19
N PHE A 21 -0.89 5.04 -16.13
CA PHE A 21 0.41 5.60 -15.75
C PHE A 21 1.55 5.15 -16.67
N ASN A 22 1.47 3.93 -17.19
CA ASN A 22 2.39 3.44 -18.22
C ASN A 22 2.29 4.28 -19.49
N ILE A 23 1.08 4.68 -19.89
CA ILE A 23 0.86 5.58 -21.03
C ILE A 23 1.35 7.00 -20.71
N LEU A 24 0.96 7.56 -19.58
CA LEU A 24 1.29 8.94 -19.19
C LEU A 24 2.80 9.17 -19.00
N TYR A 25 3.50 8.19 -18.43
CA TYR A 25 4.90 8.29 -18.03
C TYR A 25 5.82 7.35 -18.82
N GLY A 26 5.37 6.77 -19.94
CA GLY A 26 6.13 5.78 -20.72
C GLY A 26 7.54 6.25 -21.10
N GLU A 27 7.64 7.47 -21.62
CA GLU A 27 8.90 8.11 -22.06
C GLU A 27 9.74 8.70 -20.91
N TRP A 28 9.32 8.53 -19.65
CA TRP A 28 10.00 9.13 -18.51
C TRP A 28 11.04 8.17 -17.93
N ASP A 29 12.24 8.69 -17.70
CA ASP A 29 13.26 8.00 -16.93
C ASP A 29 12.93 7.97 -15.42
N LYS A 30 13.68 7.16 -14.67
CA LYS A 30 13.50 7.02 -13.22
C LYS A 30 13.62 8.35 -12.46
N GLN A 31 14.49 9.28 -12.88
CA GLN A 31 14.70 10.54 -12.17
C GLN A 31 13.50 11.48 -12.32
N LYS A 32 12.99 11.59 -13.55
CA LYS A 32 11.80 12.38 -13.86
C LYS A 32 10.55 11.77 -13.19
N LEU A 33 10.41 10.44 -13.23
CA LEU A 33 9.34 9.73 -12.53
C LEU A 33 9.42 9.94 -11.01
N LYS A 34 10.62 9.88 -10.44
CA LYS A 34 10.85 10.16 -9.02
C LYS A 34 10.46 11.57 -8.62
N LYS A 35 10.74 12.55 -9.48
CA LYS A 35 10.30 13.93 -9.26
C LYS A 35 8.78 14.00 -9.20
N GLU A 36 8.06 13.44 -10.16
CA GLU A 36 6.59 13.40 -10.12
C GLU A 36 6.06 12.73 -8.85
N ALA A 37 6.59 11.55 -8.55
CA ALA A 37 6.21 10.75 -7.40
C ALA A 37 6.34 11.55 -6.09
N ASP A 38 7.50 12.19 -5.87
CA ASP A 38 7.76 12.85 -4.61
C ASP A 38 7.06 14.23 -4.50
N GLU A 39 6.91 14.94 -5.63
CA GLU A 39 6.66 16.38 -5.71
C GLU A 39 5.21 16.74 -6.06
N ASN A 40 4.61 16.04 -7.02
CA ASN A 40 3.35 16.42 -7.64
C ASN A 40 2.23 15.43 -7.31
N PHE A 41 2.56 14.14 -7.22
CA PHE A 41 1.61 13.10 -6.89
C PHE A 41 1.39 12.96 -5.38
N ASN A 42 0.16 12.65 -4.99
CA ASN A 42 -0.23 12.46 -3.61
C ASN A 42 -1.27 11.33 -3.42
N GLU A 43 -1.56 11.01 -2.17
CA GLU A 43 -2.46 9.91 -1.78
C GLU A 43 -3.89 10.09 -2.32
N MET A 44 -4.39 11.32 -2.38
CA MET A 44 -5.72 11.64 -2.89
C MET A 44 -5.86 11.29 -4.38
N ASP A 45 -4.77 11.40 -5.16
CA ASP A 45 -4.77 11.04 -6.58
C ASP A 45 -5.04 9.54 -6.80
N ILE A 46 -4.60 8.69 -5.86
CA ILE A 46 -4.91 7.26 -5.84
C ILE A 46 -6.36 7.06 -5.40
N ILE A 47 -6.76 7.70 -4.30
CA ILE A 47 -8.10 7.54 -3.71
C ILE A 47 -9.20 7.92 -4.71
N VAL A 48 -9.03 9.04 -5.42
CA VAL A 48 -9.99 9.48 -6.44
C VAL A 48 -10.10 8.44 -7.57
N ARG A 49 -8.97 7.94 -8.07
CA ARG A 49 -8.94 6.89 -9.12
C ARG A 49 -9.57 5.59 -8.64
N LEU A 50 -9.31 5.19 -7.39
CA LEU A 50 -9.92 4.01 -6.79
C LEU A 50 -11.45 4.15 -6.64
N GLY A 51 -11.94 5.34 -6.28
CA GLY A 51 -13.36 5.62 -6.12
C GLY A 51 -14.12 5.88 -7.43
N TYR A 52 -13.44 6.32 -8.48
CA TYR A 52 -14.08 6.79 -9.73
C TYR A 52 -15.05 5.77 -10.36
N PRO A 53 -14.73 4.46 -10.45
CA PRO A 53 -15.66 3.47 -11.01
C PRO A 53 -16.98 3.35 -10.25
N PHE A 54 -17.00 3.68 -8.96
CA PHE A 54 -18.19 3.62 -8.10
C PHE A 54 -19.07 4.88 -8.20
N LYS A 55 -18.58 5.95 -8.84
CA LYS A 55 -19.30 7.20 -9.13
C LYS A 55 -19.97 7.77 -7.86
N GLN A 56 -21.29 7.97 -7.90
CA GLN A 56 -22.08 8.56 -6.82
C GLN A 56 -22.16 7.68 -5.56
N ASN A 57 -21.69 6.43 -5.62
CA ASN A 57 -21.67 5.53 -4.48
C ASN A 57 -20.37 5.62 -3.66
N ALA A 58 -19.39 6.37 -4.16
CA ALA A 58 -18.11 6.60 -3.49
C ALA A 58 -18.21 7.79 -2.53
N HIS A 59 -17.97 7.52 -1.24
CA HIS A 59 -17.85 8.55 -0.20
C HIS A 59 -16.38 8.71 0.16
N TYR A 60 -15.84 9.91 -0.02
CA TYR A 60 -14.44 10.24 0.23
C TYR A 60 -14.30 10.87 1.61
N THR A 61 -13.68 10.15 2.54
CA THR A 61 -13.60 10.50 3.97
C THR A 61 -12.22 11.03 4.39
N VAL A 62 -11.32 11.19 3.41
CA VAL A 62 -9.96 11.71 3.55
C VAL A 62 -9.95 13.05 4.29
N GLY A 63 -9.26 13.10 5.44
CA GLY A 63 -9.11 14.32 6.23
C GLY A 63 -10.27 14.66 7.17
N GLU A 64 -11.34 13.87 7.22
CA GLU A 64 -12.43 14.07 8.19
C GLU A 64 -11.99 13.75 9.64
N SER A 65 -11.00 12.88 9.79
CA SER A 65 -10.39 12.50 11.08
C SER A 65 -9.75 13.67 11.84
N ASN A 66 -9.39 14.77 11.16
CA ASN A 66 -8.88 15.99 11.80
C ASN A 66 -9.98 16.95 12.28
N ARG A 67 -11.21 16.84 11.75
CA ARG A 67 -12.34 17.72 12.12
C ARG A 67 -13.19 17.13 13.25
N VAL A 68 -13.26 15.81 13.37
CA VAL A 68 -14.12 15.14 14.37
C VAL A 68 -13.31 14.82 15.62
N LYS A 69 -13.45 15.67 16.66
CA LYS A 69 -12.92 15.41 18.00
C LYS A 69 -13.42 14.05 18.53
N LYS A 70 -12.48 13.11 18.75
CA LYS A 70 -12.50 12.00 19.72
C LYS A 70 -13.64 10.96 19.75
N LEU A 71 -14.74 11.08 18.98
CA LEU A 71 -15.87 10.13 19.13
C LEU A 71 -16.11 9.20 17.94
N GLN A 72 -15.64 9.52 16.73
CA GLN A 72 -15.77 8.63 15.56
C GLN A 72 -14.55 8.83 14.65
N LYS A 73 -13.45 8.12 14.92
CA LYS A 73 -12.35 8.05 13.97
C LYS A 73 -12.83 7.22 12.78
N VAL A 74 -13.04 7.86 11.64
CA VAL A 74 -13.29 7.16 10.38
C VAL A 74 -11.96 6.53 9.96
N ASN A 75 -11.88 5.20 10.05
CA ASN A 75 -10.70 4.43 9.64
C ASN A 75 -10.91 3.89 8.23
N HIS A 76 -11.06 4.79 7.26
CA HIS A 76 -11.01 4.50 5.83
C HIS A 76 -10.96 5.84 5.08
N ASP A 77 -10.36 5.83 3.90
CA ASP A 77 -10.30 6.98 2.99
C ASP A 77 -11.46 6.99 1.99
N LEU A 78 -12.01 5.81 1.71
CA LEU A 78 -13.06 5.60 0.72
C LEU A 78 -14.08 4.58 1.24
N TYR A 79 -15.36 4.95 1.18
CA TYR A 79 -16.49 4.10 1.53
C TYR A 79 -17.46 3.93 0.37
N ILE A 80 -17.78 2.68 0.00
CA ILE A 80 -18.76 2.38 -1.05
C ILE A 80 -20.05 1.88 -0.40
N SER A 81 -21.00 2.78 -0.17
CA SER A 81 -22.17 2.52 0.68
C SER A 81 -23.07 1.38 0.19
N GLN A 82 -23.22 1.21 -1.13
CA GLN A 82 -24.07 0.16 -1.71
C GLN A 82 -23.58 -1.26 -1.40
N ARG A 83 -22.27 -1.43 -1.16
CA ARG A 83 -21.63 -2.73 -0.92
C ARG A 83 -21.03 -2.85 0.48
N ASP A 84 -21.09 -1.76 1.25
CA ASP A 84 -20.46 -1.64 2.56
C ASP A 84 -18.94 -1.87 2.48
N PHE A 85 -18.31 -1.39 1.41
CA PHE A 85 -16.86 -1.54 1.24
C PHE A 85 -16.11 -0.38 1.88
N LYS A 86 -15.11 -0.68 2.71
CA LYS A 86 -14.23 0.31 3.34
C LYS A 86 -12.80 0.12 2.82
N ILE A 87 -12.19 1.18 2.30
CA ILE A 87 -10.85 1.13 1.71
C ILE A 87 -9.99 2.20 2.39
N GLU A 88 -8.91 1.76 3.03
CA GLU A 88 -7.82 2.63 3.46
C GLU A 88 -6.75 2.65 2.37
N VAL A 89 -6.15 3.81 2.10
CA VAL A 89 -5.15 3.97 1.04
C VAL A 89 -3.88 4.58 1.61
N LYS A 90 -2.72 4.07 1.18
CA LYS A 90 -1.44 4.67 1.51
C LYS A 90 -0.58 4.84 0.28
N TYR A 91 -0.07 6.06 0.11
CA TYR A 91 0.91 6.35 -0.94
C TYR A 91 2.32 6.33 -0.36
N LEU A 92 3.20 5.52 -0.94
CA LEU A 92 4.62 5.51 -0.59
C LEU A 92 5.41 6.46 -1.50
N LYS A 93 6.15 7.37 -0.88
CA LYS A 93 7.11 8.25 -1.55
C LYS A 93 8.22 8.70 -0.61
N ASN A 94 9.22 9.38 -1.15
CA ASN A 94 10.22 10.04 -0.33
C ASN A 94 9.83 11.49 -0.01
N TRP A 95 9.82 11.80 1.28
CA TRP A 95 9.59 13.13 1.83
C TRP A 95 10.91 13.87 2.04
N ILE A 96 10.80 15.20 2.19
CA ILE A 96 11.93 16.05 2.57
C ILE A 96 12.41 15.66 3.97
N SER A 97 13.69 15.32 4.08
CA SER A 97 14.37 15.01 5.33
C SER A 97 14.79 16.29 6.07
N SER A 98 15.25 16.16 7.31
CA SER A 98 15.84 17.28 8.07
C SER A 98 17.09 17.86 7.39
N ALA A 99 17.76 17.10 6.52
CA ALA A 99 18.88 17.56 5.70
C ALA A 99 18.43 18.22 4.38
N ASN A 100 17.14 18.50 4.21
CA ASN A 100 16.53 19.07 3.01
C ASN A 100 16.71 18.22 1.74
N THR A 101 16.88 16.91 1.90
CA THR A 101 16.96 15.93 0.80
C THR A 101 15.74 15.02 0.79
N ARG A 102 15.30 14.55 -0.38
CA ARG A 102 14.14 13.66 -0.51
C ARG A 102 14.50 12.20 -0.28
N ALA A 103 14.69 11.86 0.98
CA ALA A 103 15.10 10.52 1.42
C ALA A 103 14.30 10.00 2.63
N ALA A 104 13.42 10.82 3.22
CA ALA A 104 12.62 10.38 4.36
C ALA A 104 11.45 9.50 3.88
N SER A 105 11.11 8.47 4.65
CA SER A 105 9.93 7.63 4.42
C SER A 105 8.99 7.71 5.62
N LYS A 106 7.71 7.35 5.43
CA LYS A 106 6.76 7.27 6.55
C LYS A 106 7.25 6.23 7.57
N SER A 107 7.03 6.50 8.85
CA SER A 107 7.40 5.57 9.91
C SER A 107 6.56 4.29 9.88
N TRP A 108 7.14 3.18 10.31
CA TRP A 108 6.42 1.90 10.43
C TRP A 108 5.13 2.01 11.25
N SER A 109 5.12 2.84 12.29
CA SER A 109 3.97 3.02 13.18
C SER A 109 2.69 3.49 12.49
N VAL A 110 2.80 4.17 11.34
CA VAL A 110 1.63 4.59 10.55
C VAL A 110 1.04 3.35 9.87
N PHE A 111 1.86 2.58 9.15
CA PHE A 111 1.44 1.34 8.50
C PHE A 111 0.92 0.30 9.50
N GLN A 112 1.54 0.19 10.67
CA GLN A 112 1.06 -0.71 11.72
C GLN A 112 -0.37 -0.37 12.13
N GLN A 113 -0.75 0.90 12.24
CA GLN A 113 -2.12 1.29 12.61
C GLN A 113 -3.12 0.91 11.52
N ASP A 114 -2.75 1.08 10.25
CA ASP A 114 -3.61 0.75 9.11
C ASP A 114 -3.78 -0.77 8.97
N PHE A 115 -2.69 -1.53 9.16
CA PHE A 115 -2.76 -2.99 9.23
C PHE A 115 -3.55 -3.49 10.44
N ASP A 116 -3.36 -2.90 11.62
CA ASP A 116 -4.10 -3.26 12.82
C ASP A 116 -5.61 -3.05 12.61
N TRP A 117 -6.00 -1.93 11.99
CA TRP A 117 -7.39 -1.67 11.62
C TRP A 117 -7.94 -2.74 10.66
N LEU A 118 -7.22 -3.04 9.58
CA LEU A 118 -7.65 -4.04 8.61
C LEU A 118 -7.84 -5.41 9.29
N MET A 119 -6.89 -5.81 10.12
CA MET A 119 -6.91 -7.10 10.80
C MET A 119 -8.03 -7.18 11.83
N ASP A 120 -8.27 -6.11 12.60
CA ASP A 120 -9.39 -6.03 13.53
C ASP A 120 -10.74 -6.11 12.80
N GLU A 121 -10.89 -5.53 11.60
CA GLU A 121 -12.11 -5.64 10.80
C GLU A 121 -12.32 -7.05 10.22
N ILE A 122 -11.25 -7.70 9.75
CA ILE A 122 -11.30 -9.08 9.23
C ILE A 122 -11.65 -10.06 10.36
N ASP A 123 -11.01 -9.92 11.53
CA ASP A 123 -11.32 -10.72 12.72
C ASP A 123 -12.75 -10.48 13.24
N ALA A 124 -13.33 -9.31 12.94
CA ALA A 124 -14.73 -8.97 13.20
C ALA A 124 -15.72 -9.42 12.10
N ASP A 125 -15.31 -10.37 11.24
CA ASP A 125 -16.14 -10.96 10.17
C ASP A 125 -16.53 -9.99 9.04
N ASN A 126 -15.77 -8.91 8.84
CA ASN A 126 -15.92 -8.01 7.68
C ASN A 126 -15.04 -8.43 6.49
N TYR A 127 -14.61 -9.69 6.44
CA TYR A 127 -13.85 -10.25 5.32
C TYR A 127 -14.55 -10.00 3.97
N GLY A 128 -13.78 -9.60 2.96
CA GLY A 128 -14.29 -9.30 1.62
C GLY A 128 -15.01 -7.95 1.49
N LYS A 129 -15.09 -7.16 2.57
CA LYS A 129 -15.63 -5.79 2.58
C LYS A 129 -14.59 -4.72 2.91
N VAL A 130 -13.47 -5.08 3.51
CA VAL A 130 -12.42 -4.14 3.89
C VAL A 130 -11.19 -4.37 3.05
N ALA A 131 -10.47 -3.30 2.73
CA ALA A 131 -9.17 -3.41 2.10
C ALA A 131 -8.23 -2.30 2.56
N PHE A 132 -6.94 -2.62 2.59
CA PHE A 132 -5.86 -1.65 2.68
C PHE A 132 -5.07 -1.69 1.37
N VAL A 133 -4.94 -0.54 0.71
CA VAL A 133 -4.30 -0.41 -0.59
C VAL A 133 -3.05 0.45 -0.46
N ILE A 134 -1.90 -0.12 -0.79
CA ILE A 134 -0.63 0.61 -0.84
C ILE A 134 -0.25 0.81 -2.30
N GLY A 135 0.01 2.05 -2.71
CA GLY A 135 0.46 2.39 -4.06
C GLY A 135 1.80 3.13 -4.05
N TRP A 136 2.63 2.93 -5.07
CA TRP A 136 3.89 3.66 -5.24
C TRP A 136 4.38 3.66 -6.69
N PHE A 137 5.17 4.68 -7.06
CA PHE A 137 5.87 4.70 -8.33
C PHE A 137 7.09 3.80 -8.33
N ASN A 138 7.33 3.14 -9.46
CA ASN A 138 8.52 2.32 -9.71
C ASN A 138 9.75 3.19 -10.06
N CYS A 139 10.13 4.07 -9.14
CA CYS A 139 11.17 5.09 -9.34
C CYS A 139 12.32 5.00 -8.34
N VAL A 140 12.37 3.93 -7.55
CA VAL A 140 13.41 3.67 -6.54
C VAL A 140 14.11 2.35 -6.83
N ASP A 141 15.36 2.22 -6.40
CA ASP A 141 16.14 0.99 -6.64
C ASP A 141 15.87 -0.10 -5.60
N SER A 142 15.27 0.27 -4.46
CA SER A 142 14.86 -0.68 -3.43
C SER A 142 13.58 -0.21 -2.76
N PHE A 143 12.66 -1.15 -2.54
CA PHE A 143 11.41 -0.90 -1.82
C PHE A 143 11.64 -0.35 -0.41
N SER A 144 12.75 -0.70 0.25
CA SER A 144 13.08 -0.17 1.58
C SER A 144 13.39 1.34 1.59
N GLN A 145 13.57 1.98 0.43
CA GLN A 145 13.66 3.43 0.34
C GLN A 145 12.31 4.10 0.61
N LEU A 146 11.21 3.38 0.38
CA LEU A 146 9.85 3.90 0.50
C LEU A 146 9.21 3.61 1.86
N ILE A 147 9.74 2.63 2.60
CA ILE A 147 9.18 2.19 3.89
C ILE A 147 10.27 1.67 4.86
N GLN A 148 10.08 1.92 6.16
CA GLN A 148 11.04 1.58 7.21
C GLN A 148 10.97 0.11 7.68
N LEU A 149 11.63 -0.80 6.96
CA LEU A 149 11.63 -2.24 7.26
C LEU A 149 12.83 -2.71 8.13
N GLY A 150 13.62 -1.81 8.69
CA GLY A 150 14.82 -2.16 9.47
C GLY A 150 14.61 -2.26 11.00
N LYS A 151 15.52 -2.96 11.69
CA LYS A 151 15.62 -3.06 13.17
C LYS A 151 16.38 -1.92 13.86
N GLY A 152 16.83 -0.90 13.12
CA GLY A 152 17.64 0.18 13.68
C GLY A 152 17.91 1.32 12.71
N ASN A 153 18.77 2.25 13.14
CA ASN A 153 19.16 3.42 12.37
C ASN A 153 20.32 3.11 11.42
N GLY A 154 20.42 3.86 10.33
CA GLY A 154 21.49 3.75 9.34
C GLY A 154 20.94 3.63 7.92
N ALA A 155 21.83 3.70 6.94
CA ALA A 155 21.44 3.62 5.52
C ALA A 155 20.84 2.26 5.16
N TYR A 156 21.42 1.18 5.70
CA TYR A 156 21.05 -0.21 5.39
C TYR A 156 21.02 -1.07 6.66
N PRO A 157 20.04 -0.86 7.56
CA PRO A 157 19.89 -1.72 8.73
C PRO A 157 19.52 -3.16 8.34
N LEU A 158 19.73 -4.09 9.27
CA LEU A 158 19.18 -5.45 9.19
C LEU A 158 17.67 -5.41 9.09
N VAL A 159 17.10 -6.32 8.29
CA VAL A 159 15.65 -6.44 8.14
C VAL A 159 14.98 -6.81 9.45
N ASP A 160 13.87 -6.16 9.73
CA ASP A 160 12.93 -6.55 10.76
C ASP A 160 11.94 -7.55 10.20
N GLU A 161 12.19 -8.84 10.48
CA GLU A 161 11.33 -9.94 10.02
C GLU A 161 9.86 -9.71 10.39
N ARG A 162 9.56 -9.10 11.54
CA ARG A 162 8.18 -8.79 11.94
C ARG A 162 7.48 -7.84 10.97
N LYS A 163 8.22 -6.93 10.35
CA LYS A 163 7.69 -5.98 9.35
C LYS A 163 7.69 -6.60 7.96
N LYS A 164 8.70 -7.41 7.64
CA LYS A 164 8.83 -8.09 6.34
C LYS A 164 7.65 -9.01 6.06
N GLU A 165 7.14 -9.72 7.06
CA GLU A 165 5.98 -10.64 6.92
C GLU A 165 4.72 -9.96 6.35
N TYR A 166 4.60 -8.63 6.45
CA TYR A 166 3.50 -7.88 5.84
C TYR A 166 3.67 -7.69 4.32
N PHE A 167 4.81 -8.05 3.74
CA PHE A 167 5.11 -7.87 2.32
C PHE A 167 5.64 -9.19 1.73
N PRO A 168 4.75 -10.20 1.54
CA PRO A 168 5.16 -11.54 1.09
C PRO A 168 5.71 -11.57 -0.35
N PHE A 169 5.58 -10.47 -1.08
CA PHE A 169 6.18 -10.26 -2.40
C PHE A 169 7.63 -9.76 -2.34
N LEU A 170 8.23 -9.58 -1.15
CA LEU A 170 9.64 -9.22 -1.01
C LEU A 170 10.51 -10.45 -0.76
N ASP A 171 11.57 -10.59 -1.56
CA ASP A 171 12.54 -11.68 -1.46
C ASP A 171 13.93 -11.20 -1.03
N THR A 172 14.78 -12.14 -0.64
CA THR A 172 16.17 -11.93 -0.27
C THR A 172 17.05 -13.07 -0.78
N ASP A 173 18.20 -12.70 -1.36
CA ASP A 173 19.14 -13.66 -1.92
C ASP A 173 20.24 -14.10 -0.93
N ARG A 174 20.25 -13.56 0.31
CA ARG A 174 21.33 -13.83 1.28
C ARG A 174 20.94 -13.65 2.73
N LEU A 175 21.66 -14.35 3.62
CA LEU A 175 21.59 -14.18 5.07
C LEU A 175 22.97 -13.74 5.63
N PRO A 176 23.03 -12.76 6.56
CA PRO A 176 21.91 -11.96 7.06
C PRO A 176 21.38 -10.97 6.01
N THR A 177 20.07 -10.71 6.04
CA THR A 177 19.42 -9.79 5.09
C THR A 177 19.49 -8.35 5.59
N TYR A 178 20.01 -7.45 4.75
CA TYR A 178 19.92 -6.01 4.95
C TYR A 178 18.75 -5.44 4.14
N THR A 179 18.17 -4.33 4.59
CA THR A 179 17.02 -3.68 3.93
C THR A 179 17.22 -3.40 2.44
N LYS A 180 18.44 -3.01 2.02
CA LYS A 180 18.77 -2.83 0.59
C LYS A 180 18.75 -4.10 -0.25
N ASP A 181 18.85 -5.26 0.39
CA ASP A 181 18.88 -6.56 -0.30
C ASP A 181 17.46 -7.05 -0.59
N LEU A 182 16.43 -6.39 -0.04
CA LEU A 182 15.03 -6.69 -0.33
C LEU A 182 14.69 -6.27 -1.76
N LYS A 183 14.23 -7.24 -2.55
CA LYS A 183 13.78 -7.05 -3.93
C LYS A 183 12.32 -7.46 -4.05
N ILE A 184 11.60 -6.81 -4.96
CA ILE A 184 10.26 -7.24 -5.34
C ILE A 184 10.41 -8.53 -6.17
N ASN A 185 9.69 -9.57 -5.77
CA ASN A 185 9.57 -10.82 -6.52
C ASN A 185 8.36 -10.73 -7.45
N TYR A 186 8.58 -10.25 -8.67
CA TYR A 186 7.52 -10.11 -9.67
C TYR A 186 6.86 -11.45 -10.06
N ASN A 187 7.49 -12.61 -9.77
CA ASN A 187 6.82 -13.91 -9.94
C ASN A 187 5.62 -14.09 -9.00
N MET A 188 5.50 -13.28 -7.95
CA MET A 188 4.36 -13.25 -7.04
C MET A 188 3.28 -12.24 -7.46
N ALA A 189 3.51 -11.47 -8.52
CA ALA A 189 2.51 -10.54 -9.05
C ALA A 189 1.24 -11.30 -9.46
N TYR A 190 0.09 -10.67 -9.19
CA TYR A 190 -1.26 -11.17 -9.48
C TYR A 190 -1.62 -12.49 -8.78
N LYS A 191 -0.81 -12.93 -7.80
CA LYS A 191 -1.07 -14.12 -6.98
C LYS A 191 -1.45 -13.70 -5.58
N GLU A 192 -2.49 -14.32 -5.06
CA GLU A 192 -2.87 -14.19 -3.66
C GLU A 192 -1.80 -14.86 -2.78
N GLN A 193 -1.31 -14.13 -1.80
CA GLN A 193 -0.36 -14.57 -0.78
C GLN A 193 -0.98 -14.40 0.60
N PHE A 194 -0.57 -15.23 1.55
CA PHE A 194 -0.94 -15.03 2.95
C PHE A 194 -0.02 -14.03 3.62
N VAL A 195 -0.59 -13.18 4.46
CA VAL A 195 0.15 -12.35 5.41
C VAL A 195 0.08 -13.06 6.76
N THR A 196 1.25 -13.37 7.33
CA THR A 196 1.39 -14.08 8.60
C THR A 196 2.07 -13.21 9.64
N PRO A 197 1.35 -12.25 10.27
CA PRO A 197 1.95 -11.37 11.27
C PRO A 197 2.50 -12.21 12.42
N ILE A 198 3.72 -11.86 12.86
CA ILE A 198 4.31 -12.45 14.07
C ILE A 198 3.64 -11.81 15.30
N SER A 199 2.40 -12.22 15.57
CA SER A 199 1.54 -11.70 16.63
C SER A 199 0.56 -12.79 17.09
N SER A 200 0.30 -12.85 18.40
CA SER A 200 -0.76 -13.72 18.97
C SER A 200 -2.13 -13.03 19.03
N LYS A 201 -2.23 -11.76 18.60
CA LYS A 201 -3.47 -10.98 18.64
C LYS A 201 -4.47 -11.45 17.56
N TYR A 202 -3.95 -11.83 16.41
CA TYR A 202 -4.69 -11.94 15.15
C TYR A 202 -4.85 -13.39 14.73
N ASN A 203 -6.07 -13.81 14.40
CA ASN A 203 -6.38 -15.21 14.04
C ASN A 203 -7.04 -15.38 12.66
N GLY A 204 -7.37 -14.27 11.99
CA GLY A 204 -7.98 -14.26 10.67
C GLY A 204 -7.05 -14.69 9.53
N ILE A 205 -7.63 -14.78 8.35
CA ILE A 205 -6.92 -15.10 7.11
C ILE A 205 -6.69 -13.80 6.35
N TYR A 206 -5.48 -13.26 6.48
CA TYR A 206 -5.07 -12.02 5.83
C TYR A 206 -4.41 -12.30 4.50
N ARG A 207 -4.90 -11.64 3.45
CA ARG A 207 -4.37 -11.83 2.10
C ARG A 207 -3.62 -10.59 1.65
N CYS A 208 -2.64 -10.81 0.80
CA CYS A 208 -1.94 -9.78 0.05
C CYS A 208 -1.90 -10.17 -1.43
N MET A 209 -2.14 -9.21 -2.31
CA MET A 209 -1.87 -9.36 -3.74
C MET A 209 -1.02 -8.18 -4.21
N PHE A 210 0.17 -8.49 -4.70
CA PHE A 210 1.01 -7.53 -5.41
C PHE A 210 0.53 -7.41 -6.86
N ILE A 211 0.39 -6.19 -7.37
CA ILE A 211 -0.07 -5.90 -8.73
C ILE A 211 0.96 -4.98 -9.40
N GLY A 212 1.57 -5.49 -10.45
CA GLY A 212 2.55 -4.79 -11.26
C GLY A 212 3.61 -5.72 -11.84
N GLU A 213 4.21 -5.29 -12.94
CA GLU A 213 5.34 -5.88 -13.63
C GLU A 213 6.59 -5.01 -13.48
N GLU A 214 7.78 -5.57 -13.79
CA GLU A 214 9.05 -4.89 -13.54
C GLU A 214 9.20 -3.55 -14.27
N ASP A 215 8.60 -3.44 -15.45
CA ASP A 215 8.66 -2.25 -16.30
C ASP A 215 7.49 -1.26 -16.06
N ASP A 216 6.53 -1.62 -15.20
CA ASP A 216 5.41 -0.74 -14.87
C ASP A 216 5.90 0.52 -14.17
N LYS A 217 5.24 1.65 -14.43
CA LYS A 217 5.57 2.93 -13.80
C LYS A 217 5.03 3.03 -12.38
N PHE A 218 4.07 2.19 -12.02
CA PHE A 218 3.39 2.22 -10.74
C PHE A 218 2.99 0.82 -10.30
N HIS A 219 3.00 0.58 -9.00
CA HIS A 219 2.66 -0.70 -8.41
C HIS A 219 1.63 -0.54 -7.30
N PHE A 220 0.92 -1.63 -7.02
CA PHE A 220 0.05 -1.75 -5.87
C PHE A 220 0.35 -2.99 -5.04
N ALA A 221 0.07 -2.90 -3.74
CA ALA A 221 -0.14 -4.03 -2.86
C ALA A 221 -1.54 -3.90 -2.24
N LEU A 222 -2.38 -4.90 -2.48
CA LEU A 222 -3.74 -4.99 -1.95
C LEU A 222 -3.78 -5.94 -0.77
N TYR A 223 -4.39 -5.52 0.33
CA TYR A 223 -4.62 -6.34 1.51
C TYR A 223 -6.10 -6.41 1.83
N TYR A 224 -6.63 -7.59 2.14
CA TYR A 224 -8.07 -7.84 2.38
C TYR A 224 -8.32 -9.18 3.08
#